data_AF-A0A2Z2HMS6-F1
#
_entry.id   AF-A0A2Z2HMS6-F1
#
_cell.length_a   1.000
_cell.length_b   1.000
_cell.length_c   1.000
_cell.angle_alpha   90.00
_cell.angle_beta   90.00
_cell.angle_gamma   90.00
#
_symmetry.space_group_name_H-M   'P 1'
#
loop_
_entity.id
_entity.type
_entity.pdbx_description
1 polymer ?
#
loop_
_entity_poly.entity_id
_entity_poly.type
_entity_poly.pdbx_seq_one_letter_code
_entity_poly.pdbx_strand_id
1 'polypeptide(L)' 'MDMMLEEELIDLMTFCLQNPDSSEIDQKHTRIKEIGQEIFDDGGDDAIENFSFVLKNRITQEIEKDPSPLLSLWQGLSSK' A
#
# COMPACT_ATOMS: atom_id res chain seq x y z
N MET A 1 8.65 -10.16 8.51
CA MET A 1 7.64 -9.58 7.63
C MET A 1 7.66 -10.33 6.34
N ASP A 2 6.52 -10.88 5.94
CA ASP A 2 6.40 -11.72 4.76
C ASP A 2 6.71 -10.91 3.50
N MET A 3 7.82 -11.24 2.84
CA MET A 3 8.19 -10.73 1.51
C MET A 3 7.02 -10.84 0.51
N MET A 4 6.12 -11.81 0.70
CA MET A 4 4.92 -11.98 -0.11
C MET A 4 3.93 -10.81 0.02
N LEU A 5 3.74 -10.22 1.22
CA LEU A 5 2.81 -9.10 1.43
C LEU A 5 3.36 -7.80 0.83
N GLU A 6 4.67 -7.59 0.91
CA GLU A 6 5.32 -6.43 0.29
C GLU A 6 5.14 -6.44 -1.23
N GLU A 7 5.46 -7.56 -1.88
CA GLU A 7 5.29 -7.68 -3.34
C GLU A 7 3.80 -7.58 -3.74
N GLU A 8 2.88 -8.19 -2.97
CA GLU A 8 1.43 -8.04 -3.24
C GLU A 8 1.00 -6.57 -3.18
N LEU A 9 1.46 -5.81 -2.18
CA LEU A 9 1.16 -4.39 -2.07
C LEU A 9 1.73 -3.58 -3.24
N ILE A 10 2.94 -3.88 -3.67
CA ILE A 10 3.57 -3.22 -4.83
C ILE A 10 2.77 -3.48 -6.09
N ASP A 11 2.38 -4.73 -6.34
CA ASP A 11 1.57 -5.11 -7.50
C ASP A 11 0.21 -4.41 -7.47
N LEU A 12 -0.48 -4.42 -6.32
CA LEU A 12 -1.79 -3.78 -6.16
C LEU A 12 -1.71 -2.27 -6.39
N MET A 13 -0.73 -1.61 -5.77
CA MET A 13 -0.58 -0.16 -5.88
C MET A 13 -0.13 0.26 -7.27
N THR A 14 0.81 -0.47 -7.87
CA THR A 14 1.25 -0.27 -9.26
C THR A 14 0.08 -0.40 -10.22
N PHE A 15 -0.74 -1.43 -10.07
CA PHE A 15 -1.94 -1.60 -10.88
C PHE A 15 -2.88 -0.40 -10.78
N CYS A 16 -3.20 0.05 -9.54
CA CYS A 16 -4.13 1.15 -9.33
C CYS A 16 -3.59 2.47 -9.91
N LEU A 17 -2.28 2.71 -9.78
CA LEU A 17 -1.63 3.90 -10.34
C LEU A 17 -1.56 3.88 -11.87
N GLN A 18 -1.37 2.70 -12.48
CA GLN A 18 -1.28 2.54 -13.93
C GLN A 18 -2.64 2.51 -14.62
N ASN A 19 -3.69 2.06 -13.93
CA ASN A 19 -5.01 1.83 -14.50
C ASN A 19 -6.11 2.57 -13.71
N PRO A 20 -6.07 3.91 -13.58
CA PRO A 20 -6.95 4.70 -12.71
C PRO A 20 -8.45 4.64 -13.04
N ASP A 21 -8.82 4.12 -14.22
CA ASP A 21 -10.22 3.96 -14.67
C ASP A 21 -10.67 2.48 -14.68
N SER A 22 -9.87 1.57 -14.12
CA SER A 22 -10.23 0.15 -14.08
C SER A 22 -11.42 -0.10 -13.16
N SER A 23 -12.36 -0.95 -13.61
CA SER A 23 -13.47 -1.43 -12.79
C SER A 23 -13.04 -2.24 -11.56
N GLU A 24 -11.77 -2.64 -11.49
CA GLU A 24 -11.22 -3.42 -10.38
C GLU A 24 -10.59 -2.55 -9.28
N ILE A 25 -10.53 -1.22 -9.45
CA ILE A 25 -9.87 -0.32 -8.48
C ILE A 25 -10.46 -0.44 -7.08
N ASP A 26 -11.79 -0.43 -6.96
CA ASP A 26 -12.43 -0.45 -5.65
C ASP A 26 -12.14 -1.75 -4.89
N GLN A 27 -12.06 -2.87 -5.62
CA GLN A 27 -11.67 -4.15 -5.05
C GLN A 27 -10.21 -4.13 -4.58
N LYS A 28 -9.30 -3.54 -5.37
CA LYS A 28 -7.88 -3.46 -5.01
C LYS A 28 -7.63 -2.49 -3.87
N HIS A 29 -8.35 -1.37 -3.80
CA HIS A 29 -8.34 -0.47 -2.64
C HIS A 29 -8.80 -1.17 -1.37
N THR A 30 -9.82 -2.04 -1.47
CA THR A 30 -10.27 -2.87 -0.35
C THR A 30 -9.13 -3.78 0.13
N ARG A 31 -8.48 -4.51 -0.78
CA ARG A 31 -7.35 -5.39 -0.42
C ARG A 31 -6.16 -4.63 0.16
N ILE A 32 -5.82 -3.45 -0.39
CA ILE A 32 -4.76 -2.59 0.16
C ILE A 32 -5.06 -2.20 1.61
N LYS A 33 -6.32 -1.90 1.95
CA LYS A 33 -6.71 -1.59 3.33
C LYS A 33 -6.63 -2.80 4.25
N GLU A 34 -7.07 -3.97 3.79
CA GLU A 34 -7.00 -5.22 4.55
C GLU A 34 -5.56 -5.56 4.91
N ILE A 35 -4.65 -5.54 3.92
CA ILE A 35 -3.23 -5.80 4.18
C ILE A 35 -2.64 -4.73 5.12
N GLY A 36 -3.03 -3.46 4.95
CA GLY A 36 -2.64 -2.40 5.87
C GLY A 36 -3.07 -2.70 7.31
N GLN A 37 -4.29 -3.19 7.52
CA GLN A 37 -4.77 -3.59 8.84
C GLN A 37 -3.96 -4.78 9.38
N GLU A 38 -3.68 -5.81 8.56
CA GLU A 38 -2.87 -6.96 8.96
C GLU A 38 -1.46 -6.52 9.42
N ILE A 39 -0.81 -5.62 8.67
CA ILE A 39 0.50 -5.06 9.03
C ILE A 39 0.44 -4.29 10.36
N PHE A 40 -0.62 -3.49 10.54
CA PHE A 40 -0.82 -2.72 11.76
C PHE A 40 -1.10 -3.63 12.97
N ASP A 41 -1.90 -4.68 12.81
CA ASP A 41 -2.22 -5.61 13.88
C ASP A 41 -0.97 -6.39 14.35
N ASP A 42 -0.04 -6.66 13.42
CA ASP A 42 1.21 -7.38 13.70
C ASP A 42 2.31 -6.50 14.31
N GLY A 43 2.38 -5.21 13.97
CA GLY A 43 3.53 -4.37 14.32
C GLY A 43 3.24 -2.89 14.57
N GLY A 44 1.97 -2.51 14.64
CA GLY A 44 1.51 -1.16 14.98
C GLY A 44 1.97 -0.08 14.00
N ASP A 45 2.10 1.14 14.52
CA ASP A 45 2.49 2.33 13.76
C ASP A 45 3.87 2.15 13.08
N ASP A 46 4.85 1.59 13.79
CA ASP A 46 6.20 1.37 13.27
C ASP A 46 6.21 0.47 12.02
N ALA A 47 5.37 -0.57 12.00
CA ALA A 47 5.27 -1.46 10.84
C ALA A 47 4.65 -0.74 9.64
N ILE A 48 3.57 0.03 9.86
CA ILE A 48 2.92 0.81 8.81
C ILE A 48 3.83 1.86 8.21
N GLU A 49 4.60 2.58 9.04
CA GLU A 49 5.56 3.56 8.56
C GLU A 49 6.68 2.93 7.73
N ASN A 50 7.23 1.80 8.19
CA ASN A 50 8.26 1.06 7.47
C ASN A 50 7.76 0.59 6.10
N PHE A 51 6.58 -0.03 6.03
CA PHE A 51 6.00 -0.45 4.75
C PHE A 51 5.67 0.74 3.85
N SER A 52 5.12 1.81 4.40
CA SER A 52 4.83 3.03 3.62
C SER A 52 6.09 3.60 2.97
N PHE A 53 7.21 3.61 3.69
CA PHE A 53 8.50 4.05 3.17
C PHE A 53 9.03 3.13 2.05
N VAL A 54 8.99 1.81 2.26
CA VAL A 54 9.43 0.82 1.27
C VAL A 54 8.61 0.93 -0.02
N LEU A 55 7.28 0.95 0.09
CA LEU A 55 6.37 1.07 -1.05
C LEU A 55 6.60 2.37 -1.81
N LYS A 56 6.75 3.49 -1.09
CA LYS A 56 7.03 4.78 -1.71
C LYS A 56 8.31 4.73 -2.55
N ASN A 57 9.39 4.19 -2.00
CA ASN A 57 10.65 4.12 -2.73
C ASN A 57 10.56 3.18 -3.93
N ARG A 58 10.06 1.95 -3.73
CA ARG A 58 10.01 0.93 -4.79
C ARG A 58 9.11 1.35 -5.94
N ILE A 59 7.87 1.74 -5.67
CA ILE A 59 6.91 2.12 -6.72
C ILE A 59 7.40 3.36 -7.47
N THR A 60 7.95 4.36 -6.77
CA THR A 60 8.52 5.55 -7.44
C THR A 60 9.68 5.17 -8.35
N GLN A 61 10.53 4.22 -7.94
CA GLN A 61 11.66 3.76 -8.77
C GLN A 61 11.22 2.87 -9.94
N GLU A 62 10.18 2.05 -9.75
CA GLU A 62 9.74 1.06 -10.74
C GLU A 62 8.88 1.67 -11.84
N ILE A 63 7.99 2.62 -11.50
CA ILE A 63 7.01 3.19 -12.46
C ILE A 63 6.96 4.72 -12.49
N GLU A 64 7.86 5.41 -11.78
CA GLU A 64 7.95 6.88 -11.74
C GLU A 64 6.64 7.58 -11.30
N LYS A 65 5.81 6.90 -10.51
CA LYS A 65 4.56 7.43 -9.95
C LYS A 65 4.61 7.51 -8.42
N ASP A 66 3.91 8.48 -7.87
CA ASP A 66 3.79 8.67 -6.42
C ASP A 66 2.64 7.82 -5.84
N PRO A 67 2.90 6.84 -4.95
CA PRO A 67 1.86 6.04 -4.31
C PRO A 67 1.21 6.72 -3.09
N SER A 68 1.60 7.95 -2.74
CA SER A 68 1.03 8.69 -1.60
C SER A 68 -0.51 8.73 -1.55
N PRO A 69 -1.25 8.82 -2.68
CA PRO A 69 -2.72 8.73 -2.67
C PRO A 69 -3.25 7.39 -2.15
N LEU A 70 -2.55 6.28 -2.43
CA LEU A 70 -2.94 4.94 -1.97
C LEU A 70 -2.52 4.69 -0.53
N LEU A 71 -1.36 5.21 -0.11
CA LEU A 71 -0.93 5.20 1.29
C LEU A 71 -1.91 5.98 2.20
N SER A 72 -2.61 6.97 1.64
CA SER A 72 -3.63 7.72 2.37
C SER A 72 -4.82 6.85 2.79
N LEU A 73 -5.01 5.67 2.18
CA LEU A 73 -6.01 4.69 2.61
C LEU A 73 -5.74 4.14 4.02
N TRP A 74 -4.52 4.31 4.54
CA TRP A 74 -4.10 3.84 5.86
C TRP A 74 -4.07 4.93 6.94
N GLN A 75 -4.42 6.18 6.63
CA GLN A 75 -4.39 7.28 7.61
C GLN A 75 -5.32 7.09 8.82
N GLY A 76 -6.27 6.14 8.76
CA GLY A 76 -7.12 5.75 9.89
C GLY A 76 -6.58 4.59 10.72
N LEU A 77 -5.49 3.95 10.29
CA LEU A 77 -4.85 2.84 11.00
C LEU A 77 -3.84 3.37 12.02
N SER A 78 -3.02 4.36 11.64
CA SER A 78 -1.99 4.88 12.54
C SER A 78 -2.51 5.95 13.50
N SER A 79 -2.05 5.88 14.75
CA SER A 79 -2.51 6.75 15.84
C SER A 79 -1.61 7.98 16.03
N LYS A 80 -1.14 8.61 14.95
CA LYS A 80 -0.39 9.89 14.94
C LYS A 80 0.92 9.97 15.73
#